data_AF-A0A3Q3QY43-F1
#
_entry.id   AF-A0A3Q3QY43-F1
#
_cell.length_a   1.000
_cell.length_b   1.000
_cell.length_c   1.000
_cell.angle_alpha   90.00
_cell.angle_beta   90.00
_cell.angle_gamma   90.00
#
_symmetry.space_group_name_H-M   'P 1'
#
loop_
_entity.id
_entity.type
_entity.pdbx_description
1 polymer ?
#
loop_
_entity_poly.entity_id
_entity_poly.type
_entity_poly.pdbx_seq_one_letter_code
_entity_poly.pdbx_strand_id
1 'polypeptide(L)'
;MEMKKRISLELRNRNPAEVTELVVDNCRSTDGEVEGLTDEYTGMEILSMVNAGLTSLSKLPSLPKLCKLEVSDNTISGGLDTLAEKCPNLTYLNLSGNKIKELSSIEALETLMLIQMRMMKPAHLEMTMTRRRRRRRRRKALKGKKMRLACRT
;
A
#
# COMPACT_ATOMS: atom_id res chain seq x y z
N MET A 1 -13.35 25.17 -0.81
CA MET A 1 -14.35 24.32 -1.50
C MET A 1 -14.57 23.07 -0.65
N GLU A 2 -15.80 22.56 -0.52
CA GLU A 2 -16.08 21.34 0.24
C GLU A 2 -15.45 20.10 -0.42
N MET A 3 -14.98 19.15 0.39
CA MET A 3 -14.33 17.92 -0.07
C MET A 3 -15.21 17.12 -1.06
N LYS A 4 -16.48 16.87 -0.71
CA LYS A 4 -17.43 16.16 -1.60
C LYS A 4 -17.52 16.79 -2.99
N LYS A 5 -17.66 18.13 -3.04
CA LYS A 5 -17.72 18.88 -4.30
C LYS A 5 -16.44 18.75 -5.10
N ARG A 6 -15.27 18.79 -4.43
CA ARG A 6 -13.98 18.63 -5.12
C ARG A 6 -13.84 17.24 -5.73
N ILE A 7 -14.20 16.19 -5.00
CA ILE A 7 -14.18 14.81 -5.51
C ILE A 7 -15.07 14.65 -6.74
N SER A 8 -16.31 15.18 -6.70
CA SER A 8 -17.21 15.15 -7.86
C SER A 8 -16.61 15.84 -9.10
N LEU A 9 -15.85 16.93 -8.92
CA LEU A 9 -15.17 17.61 -10.01
C LEU A 9 -13.99 16.81 -10.57
N GLU A 10 -13.21 16.14 -9.72
CA GLU A 10 -12.07 15.32 -10.14
C GLU A 10 -12.50 14.02 -10.85
N LEU A 11 -13.67 13.48 -10.48
CA LEU A 11 -14.26 12.33 -11.17
C LEU A 11 -14.50 12.61 -12.65
N ARG A 12 -14.92 13.83 -13.04
CA ARG A 12 -15.18 14.21 -14.45
C ARG A 12 -16.06 13.20 -15.21
N ASN A 13 -17.06 12.63 -14.54
CA ASN A 13 -17.93 11.55 -15.06
C ASN A 13 -17.23 10.21 -15.35
N ARG A 14 -16.02 10.01 -14.86
CA ARG A 14 -15.37 8.69 -14.88
C ARG A 14 -15.97 7.78 -13.81
N ASN A 15 -15.88 6.48 -14.06
CA ASN A 15 -16.27 5.48 -13.07
C ASN A 15 -15.28 5.51 -11.88
N PRO A 16 -15.74 5.62 -10.63
CA PRO A 16 -14.86 5.61 -9.44
C PRO A 16 -13.89 4.42 -9.40
N ALA A 17 -14.29 3.26 -9.91
CA ALA A 17 -13.46 2.06 -9.95
C ALA A 17 -12.23 2.16 -10.88
N GLU A 18 -12.26 3.06 -11.87
CA GLU A 18 -11.16 3.29 -12.82
C GLU A 18 -10.22 4.42 -12.38
N VAL A 19 -10.58 5.16 -11.31
CA VAL A 19 -9.75 6.26 -10.80
C VAL A 19 -8.57 5.67 -10.03
N THR A 20 -7.37 5.86 -10.58
CA THR A 20 -6.10 5.42 -9.97
C THR A 20 -5.48 6.49 -9.07
N GLU A 21 -5.71 7.76 -9.40
CA GLU A 21 -5.14 8.90 -8.68
C GLU A 21 -6.22 9.95 -8.42
N LEU A 22 -6.26 10.43 -7.19
CA LEU A 22 -7.18 11.47 -6.76
C LEU A 22 -6.47 12.49 -5.88
N VAL A 23 -6.46 13.74 -6.34
CA VAL A 23 -5.84 14.87 -5.64
C VAL A 23 -6.94 15.87 -5.27
N VAL A 24 -7.19 16.00 -3.98
CA VAL A 24 -8.25 16.87 -3.42
C VAL A 24 -7.68 17.85 -2.40
N ASP A 25 -6.46 18.32 -2.63
CA ASP A 25 -5.78 19.28 -1.77
C ASP A 25 -6.54 20.60 -1.63
N ASN A 26 -6.32 21.27 -0.49
CA ASN A 26 -6.94 22.55 -0.13
C ASN A 26 -8.47 22.50 -0.16
N CYS A 27 -9.05 21.31 0.06
CA CYS A 27 -10.47 21.17 0.30
C CYS A 27 -10.81 21.44 1.77
N ARG A 28 -12.10 21.40 2.10
CA ARG A 28 -12.58 21.55 3.47
C ARG A 28 -13.48 20.37 3.81
N SER A 29 -13.07 19.57 4.79
CA SER A 29 -13.96 18.65 5.49
C SER A 29 -14.88 19.44 6.43
N THR A 30 -16.13 19.01 6.58
CA THR A 30 -17.10 19.67 7.47
C THR A 30 -16.86 19.32 8.94
N ASP A 31 -16.64 18.04 9.21
CA ASP A 31 -16.52 17.50 10.57
C ASP A 31 -15.10 17.05 10.92
N GLY A 32 -14.11 17.42 10.10
CA GLY A 32 -12.73 16.95 10.24
C GLY A 32 -12.52 15.50 9.78
N GLU A 33 -13.50 14.89 9.13
CA GLU A 33 -13.41 13.52 8.62
C GLU A 33 -13.44 13.47 7.10
N VAL A 34 -13.00 12.34 6.54
CA VAL A 34 -13.01 12.10 5.09
C VAL A 34 -14.45 11.98 4.60
N GLU A 35 -14.74 12.66 3.50
CA GLU A 35 -16.08 12.79 2.95
C GLU A 35 -16.11 12.57 1.44
N GLY A 36 -17.13 11.89 0.92
CA GLY A 36 -17.33 11.74 -0.53
C GLY A 36 -16.52 10.62 -1.18
N LEU A 37 -15.69 9.92 -0.41
CA LEU A 37 -15.07 8.65 -0.81
C LEU A 37 -15.96 7.48 -0.36
N THR A 38 -16.03 6.45 -1.20
CA THR A 38 -16.79 5.21 -0.98
C THR A 38 -15.90 4.00 -1.29
N ASP A 39 -16.37 2.79 -1.03
CA ASP A 39 -15.63 1.56 -1.36
C ASP A 39 -15.58 1.27 -2.87
N GLU A 40 -16.21 2.10 -3.71
CA GLU A 40 -16.23 1.97 -5.17
C GLU A 40 -14.87 2.28 -5.81
N TYR A 41 -14.01 3.02 -5.12
CA TYR A 41 -12.66 3.40 -5.56
C TYR A 41 -11.64 2.26 -5.44
N THR A 42 -12.02 1.07 -5.90
CA THR A 42 -11.23 -0.17 -5.82
C THR A 42 -9.92 -0.11 -6.62
N GLY A 43 -9.82 0.80 -7.59
CA GLY A 43 -8.66 1.02 -8.45
C GLY A 43 -7.65 2.05 -7.93
N MET A 44 -7.95 2.73 -6.81
CA MET A 44 -7.16 3.88 -6.36
C MET A 44 -5.79 3.45 -5.80
N GLU A 45 -4.73 4.05 -6.33
CA GLU A 45 -3.34 3.83 -5.96
C GLU A 45 -2.75 5.03 -5.21
N ILE A 46 -3.19 6.25 -5.56
CA ILE A 46 -2.67 7.51 -5.01
C ILE A 46 -3.82 8.39 -4.53
N LEU A 47 -3.76 8.82 -3.27
CA LEU A 47 -4.70 9.76 -2.67
C LEU A 47 -3.94 10.90 -1.99
N SER A 48 -4.26 12.14 -2.38
CA SER A 48 -3.73 13.35 -1.75
C SER A 48 -4.85 14.22 -1.21
N MET A 49 -4.78 14.54 0.08
CA MET A 49 -5.72 15.37 0.83
C MET A 49 -4.94 16.36 1.71
N VAL A 50 -4.01 17.09 1.10
CA VAL A 50 -3.18 18.08 1.81
C VAL A 50 -4.02 19.28 2.20
N ASN A 51 -3.84 19.76 3.43
CA ASN A 51 -4.54 20.94 3.95
C ASN A 51 -6.07 20.87 3.74
N ALA A 52 -6.65 19.73 4.11
CA ALA A 52 -8.08 19.42 3.96
C ALA A 52 -8.91 19.74 5.22
N GLY A 53 -8.25 20.12 6.32
CA GLY A 53 -8.88 20.33 7.62
C GLY A 53 -9.23 19.05 8.37
N LEU A 54 -8.56 17.93 8.07
CA LEU A 54 -8.84 16.64 8.69
C LEU A 54 -8.36 16.60 10.16
N THR A 55 -9.12 15.96 11.03
CA THR A 55 -8.84 15.64 12.44
C THR A 55 -8.72 14.14 12.67
N SER A 56 -9.33 13.32 11.79
CA SER A 56 -9.32 11.85 11.86
C SER A 56 -9.42 11.21 10.48
N LEU A 57 -8.90 9.98 10.35
CA LEU A 57 -9.02 9.11 9.17
C LEU A 57 -9.96 7.90 9.40
N SER A 58 -10.68 7.89 10.52
CA SER A 58 -11.69 6.88 10.90
C SER A 58 -12.73 6.58 9.84
N LYS A 59 -13.14 7.57 9.03
CA LYS A 59 -14.14 7.42 7.95
C LYS A 59 -13.55 7.13 6.56
N LEU A 60 -12.25 6.88 6.45
CA LEU A 60 -11.68 6.44 5.18
C LEU A 60 -12.33 5.10 4.77
N PRO A 61 -12.78 4.92 3.50
CA PRO A 61 -13.28 3.63 3.02
C PRO A 61 -12.15 2.60 2.87
N SER A 62 -12.51 1.35 2.53
CA SER A 62 -11.52 0.32 2.22
C SER A 62 -10.92 0.57 0.84
N LEU A 63 -9.61 0.78 0.77
CA LEU A 63 -8.87 1.10 -0.46
C LEU A 63 -7.74 0.08 -0.64
N PRO A 64 -8.07 -1.14 -1.12
CA PRO A 64 -7.14 -2.26 -1.12
C PRO A 64 -5.92 -2.06 -2.04
N LYS A 65 -5.98 -1.17 -3.03
CA LYS A 65 -4.87 -0.88 -3.95
C LYS A 65 -4.09 0.38 -3.60
N LEU A 66 -4.47 1.10 -2.54
CA LEU A 66 -3.84 2.37 -2.20
C LEU A 66 -2.39 2.13 -1.80
N CYS A 67 -1.47 2.71 -2.58
CA CYS A 67 -0.04 2.61 -2.37
C CYS A 67 0.53 3.86 -1.71
N LYS A 68 -0.05 5.04 -2.00
CA LYS A 68 0.42 6.34 -1.55
C LYS A 68 -0.72 7.17 -0.95
N LEU A 69 -0.54 7.63 0.29
CA LEU A 69 -1.45 8.52 0.99
C LEU A 69 -0.72 9.78 1.48
N GLU A 70 -1.14 10.95 1.00
CA GLU A 70 -0.67 12.25 1.48
C GLU A 70 -1.76 12.99 2.23
N VAL A 71 -1.52 13.28 3.50
CA VAL A 71 -2.46 13.99 4.39
C VAL A 71 -1.72 15.07 5.19
N SER A 72 -0.71 15.69 4.60
CA SER A 72 0.08 16.72 5.27
C SER A 72 -0.73 17.98 5.54
N ASP A 73 -0.26 18.77 6.51
CA ASP A 73 -0.85 20.06 6.90
C ASP A 73 -2.33 19.95 7.31
N ASN A 74 -2.67 18.87 8.00
CA ASN A 74 -3.97 18.67 8.63
C ASN A 74 -3.83 18.77 10.17
N THR A 75 -4.90 18.47 10.89
CA THR A 75 -4.92 18.48 12.36
C THR A 75 -5.18 17.10 12.94
N ILE A 76 -4.73 16.05 12.24
CA ILE A 76 -4.98 14.66 12.61
C ILE A 76 -4.28 14.36 13.94
N SER A 77 -5.04 13.82 14.91
CA SER A 77 -4.52 13.46 16.23
C SER A 77 -4.66 11.96 16.56
N GLY A 78 -5.40 11.19 15.78
CA GLY A 78 -5.63 9.75 15.99
C GLY A 78 -6.36 9.07 14.83
N GLY A 79 -6.80 7.82 15.03
CA GLY A 79 -7.54 7.02 14.03
C GLY A 79 -6.68 6.40 12.93
N LEU A 80 -5.37 6.27 13.17
CA LEU A 80 -4.39 5.69 12.24
C LEU A 80 -4.35 4.16 12.29
N ASP A 81 -4.82 3.58 13.40
CA ASP A 81 -4.97 2.15 13.62
C ASP A 81 -5.80 1.47 12.51
N THR A 82 -6.89 2.13 12.09
CA THR A 82 -7.76 1.60 11.03
C THR A 82 -7.14 1.62 9.63
N LEU A 83 -6.02 2.33 9.42
CA LEU A 83 -5.35 2.38 8.11
C LEU A 83 -4.75 1.03 7.72
N ALA A 84 -4.27 0.25 8.68
CA ALA A 84 -3.70 -1.08 8.42
C ALA A 84 -4.73 -2.06 7.85
N GLU A 85 -5.97 -1.96 8.32
CA GLU A 85 -7.06 -2.82 7.87
C GLU A 85 -7.63 -2.37 6.52
N LYS A 86 -7.78 -1.05 6.34
CA LYS A 86 -8.43 -0.47 5.15
C LYS A 86 -7.51 -0.34 3.94
N CYS A 87 -6.24 -0.05 4.17
CA CYS A 87 -5.25 0.21 3.13
C CYS A 87 -4.08 -0.77 3.28
N PRO A 88 -4.31 -2.08 3.08
CA PRO A 88 -3.30 -3.10 3.35
C PRO A 88 -2.03 -2.89 2.53
N ASN A 89 -2.11 -2.36 1.31
CA ASN A 89 -0.97 -2.17 0.39
C ASN A 89 -0.29 -0.79 0.49
N LEU A 90 -0.57 -0.01 1.54
CA LEU A 90 0.00 1.31 1.70
C LEU A 90 1.52 1.23 1.92
N THR A 91 2.30 1.85 1.04
CA THR A 91 3.77 1.85 1.07
C THR A 91 4.35 3.22 1.44
N TYR A 92 3.59 4.29 1.17
CA TYR A 92 3.98 5.66 1.44
C TYR A 92 2.87 6.39 2.18
N LEU A 93 3.22 6.99 3.33
CA LEU A 93 2.31 7.77 4.15
C LEU A 93 3.01 9.05 4.59
N ASN A 94 2.44 10.20 4.22
CA ASN A 94 2.93 11.51 4.66
C ASN A 94 1.94 12.13 5.66
N LEU A 95 2.38 12.23 6.92
CA LEU A 95 1.64 12.81 8.04
C LEU A 95 2.26 14.14 8.54
N SER A 96 3.16 14.76 7.77
CA SER A 96 3.80 16.03 8.15
C SER A 96 2.78 17.11 8.48
N GLY A 97 3.08 17.99 9.44
CA GLY A 97 2.20 19.10 9.80
C GLY A 97 0.92 18.72 10.57
N ASN A 98 0.79 17.46 11.03
CA ASN A 98 -0.33 17.00 11.86
C ASN A 98 -0.05 17.11 13.38
N LYS A 99 -1.07 16.83 14.21
CA LYS A 99 -1.02 16.92 15.68
C LYS A 99 -0.94 15.54 16.35
N ILE A 100 -0.20 14.62 15.75
CA ILE A 100 -0.04 13.25 16.28
C ILE A 100 0.86 13.31 17.51
N LYS A 101 0.23 13.27 18.69
CA LYS A 101 0.93 13.27 19.98
C LYS A 101 1.10 11.87 20.57
N GLU A 102 0.28 10.92 20.12
CA GLU A 102 0.23 9.57 20.65
C GLU A 102 1.11 8.62 19.83
N LEU A 103 2.19 8.14 20.45
CA LEU A 103 3.10 7.14 19.87
C LEU A 103 2.39 5.80 19.59
N SER A 104 1.35 5.46 20.37
CA SER A 104 0.54 4.24 20.18
C SER A 104 -0.10 4.15 18.80
N SER A 105 -0.50 5.29 18.22
CA SER A 105 -1.05 5.34 16.85
C SER A 105 0.01 5.05 15.78
N ILE A 106 1.29 5.25 16.09
CA ILE A 106 2.43 4.97 15.20
C ILE A 106 2.83 3.49 15.27
N GLU A 107 2.72 2.84 16.43
CA GLU A 107 3.00 1.40 16.57
C GLU A 107 2.12 0.55 15.65
N ALA A 108 0.84 0.93 15.48
CA ALA A 108 -0.05 0.28 14.51
C ALA A 108 0.47 0.42 13.07
N LEU A 109 1.08 1.57 12.72
CA LEU A 109 1.68 1.81 11.40
C LEU A 109 3.02 1.09 11.20
N GLU A 110 3.81 0.90 12.27
CA GLU A 110 5.04 0.10 12.21
C GLU A 110 4.76 -1.33 11.77
N THR A 111 3.67 -1.93 12.26
CA THR A 111 3.26 -3.26 11.81
C THR A 111 2.90 -3.25 10.32
N LEU A 112 2.29 -2.19 9.82
CA LEU A 112 1.95 -1.99 8.41
C LEU A 112 3.23 -1.93 7.54
N MET A 113 4.22 -1.11 7.94
CA MET A 113 5.52 -1.01 7.26
C MET A 113 6.31 -2.33 7.32
N LEU A 114 6.34 -3.00 8.47
CA LEU A 114 7.01 -4.29 8.66
C LEU A 114 6.34 -5.41 7.87
N ILE A 115 5.00 -5.48 7.87
CA ILE A 115 4.22 -6.44 7.07
C ILE A 115 4.48 -6.18 5.59
N GLN A 116 4.51 -4.93 5.13
CA GLN A 116 4.79 -4.61 3.74
C GLN A 116 6.22 -4.94 3.31
N MET A 117 7.22 -4.66 4.15
CA MET A 117 8.59 -5.14 3.93
C MET A 117 8.66 -6.67 3.82
N ARG A 118 7.79 -7.41 4.55
CA ARG A 118 7.70 -8.88 4.48
C ARG A 118 6.90 -9.38 3.27
N MET A 119 5.86 -8.65 2.86
CA MET A 119 5.00 -8.96 1.72
C MET A 119 5.64 -8.61 0.38
N MET A 120 6.66 -7.73 0.36
CA MET A 120 7.66 -7.66 -0.70
C MET A 120 8.40 -9.00 -0.78
N LYS A 121 7.75 -10.01 -1.35
CA LYS A 121 8.40 -11.23 -1.80
C LYS A 121 9.53 -10.78 -2.72
N PRO A 122 10.79 -11.20 -2.50
CA PRO A 122 11.84 -10.95 -3.46
C PRO A 122 11.51 -11.78 -4.71
N ALA A 123 10.82 -11.16 -5.67
CA ALA A 123 10.52 -11.73 -6.98
C ALA A 123 11.79 -12.19 -7.72
N HIS A 124 12.97 -11.80 -7.22
CA HIS A 124 14.28 -12.18 -7.76
C HIS A 124 14.94 -13.41 -7.10
N LEU A 125 14.54 -13.90 -5.93
CA LEU A 125 15.27 -15.01 -5.28
C LEU A 125 14.76 -16.41 -5.62
N GLU A 126 13.48 -16.58 -5.97
CA GLU A 126 12.90 -17.88 -6.35
C GLU A 126 13.57 -18.48 -7.60
N MET A 127 13.99 -17.64 -8.57
CA MET A 127 14.72 -18.09 -9.76
C MET A 127 16.15 -18.58 -9.46
N THR A 128 16.80 -18.06 -8.42
CA THR A 128 18.19 -18.47 -8.11
C THR A 128 18.24 -19.82 -7.41
N MET A 129 17.24 -20.11 -6.56
CA MET A 129 17.13 -21.39 -5.85
C MET A 129 16.69 -22.54 -6.77
N THR A 130 15.76 -22.30 -7.71
CA THR A 130 15.39 -23.31 -8.72
C THR A 130 16.50 -23.58 -9.73
N ARG A 131 17.27 -22.57 -10.17
CA ARG A 131 18.46 -22.77 -11.02
C ARG A 131 19.56 -23.57 -10.32
N ARG A 132 19.81 -23.31 -9.02
CA ARG A 132 20.78 -24.09 -8.20
C ARG A 132 20.34 -25.55 -8.00
N ARG A 133 19.05 -25.80 -7.77
CA ARG A 133 18.50 -27.18 -7.66
C ARG A 133 18.59 -27.94 -8.99
N ARG A 134 18.27 -27.32 -10.14
CA ARG A 134 18.42 -27.93 -11.48
C ARG A 134 19.88 -28.23 -11.85
N ARG A 135 20.82 -27.31 -11.55
CA ARG A 135 22.27 -27.54 -11.78
C ARG A 135 22.84 -28.68 -10.91
N ARG A 136 22.44 -28.77 -9.64
CA ARG A 136 22.85 -29.88 -8.75
C ARG A 136 22.32 -31.24 -9.23
N ARG A 137 21.07 -31.32 -9.70
CA ARG A 137 20.49 -32.55 -10.28
C ARG A 137 21.23 -32.99 -11.56
N ARG A 138 21.53 -32.06 -12.48
CA ARG A 138 22.32 -32.37 -13.70
C ARG A 138 23.74 -32.86 -13.39
N ARG A 139 24.45 -32.26 -12.43
CA ARG A 139 25.79 -32.70 -12.02
C ARG A 139 25.79 -34.10 -11.37
N LYS A 140 24.79 -34.41 -10.53
CA LYS A 140 24.63 -35.77 -9.97
C LYS A 140 24.33 -36.81 -11.06
N ALA A 141 23.48 -36.49 -12.03
CA ALA A 141 23.17 -37.39 -13.14
C ALA A 141 24.38 -37.68 -14.06
N LEU A 142 25.22 -36.69 -14.35
CA LEU A 142 26.44 -36.88 -15.15
C LEU A 142 27.48 -37.76 -14.42
N LYS A 143 27.68 -37.54 -13.11
CA LYS A 143 28.58 -38.39 -12.30
C LYS A 143 28.12 -39.85 -12.27
N GLY A 144 26.81 -40.09 -12.10
CA GLY A 144 26.25 -41.44 -12.13
C GLY A 144 26.42 -42.16 -13.48
N LYS A 145 26.27 -41.45 -14.60
CA LYS A 145 26.52 -42.02 -15.94
C LYS A 145 27.99 -42.35 -16.19
N LYS A 146 28.94 -41.51 -15.76
CA LYS A 146 30.38 -41.80 -15.86
C LYS A 146 30.78 -43.03 -15.03
N MET A 147 30.25 -43.19 -13.83
CA MET A 147 30.54 -44.34 -12.98
C MET A 147 30.04 -45.67 -13.60
N ARG A 148 28.85 -45.68 -14.20
CA ARG A 148 28.30 -46.88 -14.85
C ARG A 148 29.07 -47.29 -16.11
N LEU A 149 29.74 -46.36 -16.77
CA LEU A 149 30.55 -46.63 -17.95
C LEU A 149 31.93 -47.19 -17.58
N ALA A 150 32.47 -46.80 -16.41
CA ALA A 150 33.75 -47.30 -15.90
C ALA A 150 33.71 -48.72 -15.30
N CYS A 151 32.53 -49.24 -14.95
CA CYS A 151 32.36 -50.63 -14.47
C CYS A 151 32.07 -51.64 -15.60
N ARG A 152 32.13 -51.23 -16.88
CA ARG A 152 31.86 -52.08 -18.06
C ARG A 152 33.09 -52.33 -18.94
N THR A 153 34.26 -51.94 -18.47
CA THR A 153 35.60 -52.23 -19.02
C THR A 153 36.37 -53.00 -17.98
#